data_AF-A0A961VCW7-F1
#
_entry.id   AF-A0A961VCW7-F1
#
_cell.length_a   1.000
_cell.length_b   1.000
_cell.length_c   1.000
_cell.angle_alpha   90.00
_cell.angle_beta   90.00
_cell.angle_gamma   90.00
#
_symmetry.space_group_name_H-M   'P 1'
#
loop_
_entity.id
_entity.type
_entity.pdbx_description
1 polymer ?
#
loop_
_entity_poly.entity_id
_entity_poly.type
_entity_poly.pdbx_seq_one_letter_code
_entity_poly.pdbx_strand_id
1 'polypeptide(L)'
;MAPRARRGGGLVAVLILAVLFIAVAVALAILPKSQATPLVFALLGVLSVIGVFSLFAASVGILRFRSEAQPNALSDAIVNTFDAAMALVDDTDRIIWANRAYLTLAGAQSAASAPLPGKLYSGNPEMAEATYRLSKAARDRRFHFEEVRIGGTGDDEEASDAIWLRIRTWPLQKVEGSGRRRKMSVWQIDDITSDRERQESVFQELQHAIDFLDHAPAGFFSATPDGRIGYMNATLAGWLDVDLGETTNG
;
A
#
# COMPACT_ATOMS: atom_id res chain seq x y z
N MET A 1 5.86 14.66 -26.12
CA MET A 1 6.73 15.33 -25.13
C MET A 1 7.74 14.30 -24.64
N ALA A 2 9.01 14.41 -25.07
CA ALA A 2 10.02 13.37 -24.87
C ALA A 2 10.52 13.30 -23.42
N PRO A 3 10.79 12.10 -22.85
CA PRO A 3 11.32 11.99 -21.50
C PRO A 3 12.80 12.39 -21.47
N ARG A 4 13.14 13.35 -20.62
CA ARG A 4 14.53 13.72 -20.31
C ARG A 4 15.21 12.55 -19.60
N ALA A 5 16.15 11.92 -20.29
CA ALA A 5 17.03 10.91 -19.75
C ALA A 5 17.93 11.51 -18.64
N ARG A 6 17.56 11.28 -17.37
CA ARG A 6 18.51 11.35 -16.24
C ARG A 6 19.42 10.11 -16.29
N ARG A 7 20.34 10.07 -17.26
CA ARG A 7 21.47 9.12 -17.35
C ARG A 7 22.83 9.80 -17.52
N GLY A 8 22.88 11.14 -17.51
CA GLY A 8 24.08 11.91 -17.84
C GLY A 8 25.16 11.98 -16.75
N GLY A 9 24.82 11.80 -15.46
CA GLY A 9 25.77 12.02 -14.36
C GLY A 9 26.93 11.01 -14.34
N GLY A 10 26.64 9.72 -14.56
CA GLY A 10 27.65 8.67 -14.53
C GLY A 10 28.61 8.72 -15.71
N LEU A 11 28.09 8.94 -16.92
CA LEU A 11 28.90 8.98 -18.14
C LEU A 11 29.83 10.18 -18.16
N VAL A 12 29.34 11.37 -17.77
CA VAL A 12 30.15 12.59 -17.69
C VAL A 12 31.24 12.46 -16.62
N ALA A 13 30.94 11.87 -15.46
CA ALA A 13 31.93 11.66 -14.41
C ALA A 13 33.05 10.69 -14.85
N VAL A 14 32.71 9.60 -15.54
CA VAL A 14 33.71 8.66 -16.09
C VAL A 14 34.59 9.34 -17.13
N LEU A 15 34.01 10.19 -17.99
CA LEU A 15 34.73 10.90 -19.03
C LEU A 15 35.70 11.94 -18.45
N ILE A 16 35.28 12.69 -17.42
CA ILE A 16 36.15 13.61 -16.68
C ILE A 16 37.31 12.86 -16.03
N LEU A 17 37.03 11.71 -15.40
CA LEU A 17 38.06 10.90 -14.75
C LEU A 17 39.07 10.35 -15.78
N ALA A 18 38.61 9.89 -16.93
CA ALA A 18 39.48 9.40 -18.00
C ALA A 18 40.41 10.51 -18.53
N VAL A 19 39.87 11.71 -18.77
CA VAL A 19 40.67 12.88 -19.19
C VAL A 19 41.70 13.26 -18.13
N LEU A 20 41.32 13.23 -16.84
CA LEU A 20 42.25 13.48 -15.74
C LEU A 20 43.41 12.49 -15.72
N PHE A 21 43.15 11.19 -15.87
CA PHE A 21 44.20 10.16 -15.93
C PHE A 21 45.14 10.36 -17.12
N ILE A 22 44.60 10.72 -18.29
CA ILE A 22 45.41 11.02 -19.48
C ILE A 22 46.30 12.25 -19.22
N ALA A 23 45.75 13.32 -18.63
CA ALA A 23 46.51 14.51 -18.31
C ALA A 23 47.66 14.24 -17.33
N VAL A 24 47.40 13.43 -16.29
CA VAL A 24 48.44 13.01 -15.34
C VAL A 24 49.51 12.16 -16.02
N ALA A 25 49.14 11.23 -16.91
CA ALA A 25 50.08 10.41 -17.65
C ALA A 25 50.97 11.25 -18.59
N VAL A 26 50.39 12.21 -19.30
CA VAL A 26 51.13 13.13 -20.18
C VAL A 26 52.07 14.01 -19.36
N ALA A 27 51.62 14.57 -18.23
CA ALA A 27 52.47 15.36 -17.35
C ALA A 27 53.68 14.56 -16.87
N LEU A 28 53.48 13.32 -16.43
CA LEU A 28 54.56 12.42 -16.00
C LEU A 28 55.54 12.06 -17.13
N ALA A 29 55.06 11.95 -18.38
CA ALA A 29 55.89 11.62 -19.54
C ALA A 29 56.84 12.77 -19.95
N ILE A 30 56.50 14.02 -19.63
CA ILE A 30 57.32 15.21 -19.94
C ILE A 30 58.45 15.39 -18.91
N LEU A 31 58.32 14.81 -17.70
CA LEU A 31 59.35 14.95 -16.66
C LEU A 31 60.61 14.09 -16.94
N PRO A 32 61.79 14.54 -16.47
CA PRO A 32 63.00 13.72 -16.50
C PRO A 32 62.81 12.41 -15.72
N LYS A 33 63.35 11.30 -16.26
CA LYS A 33 63.18 9.95 -15.67
C LYS A 33 63.56 9.87 -14.19
N SER A 34 64.55 10.64 -13.74
CA SER A 34 64.99 10.71 -12.34
C SER A 34 63.94 11.27 -11.38
N GLN A 35 63.04 12.15 -11.86
CA GLN A 35 61.96 12.74 -11.08
C GLN A 35 60.63 12.01 -11.30
N ALA A 36 60.39 11.50 -12.51
CA ALA A 36 59.16 10.77 -12.84
C ALA A 36 59.04 9.44 -12.07
N THR A 37 60.14 8.70 -11.94
CA THR A 37 60.15 7.37 -11.28
C THR A 37 59.61 7.38 -9.84
N PRO A 38 60.13 8.22 -8.91
CA PRO A 38 59.58 8.27 -7.56
C PRO A 38 58.13 8.77 -7.51
N LEU A 39 57.72 9.67 -8.42
CA LEU A 39 56.37 10.22 -8.45
C LEU A 39 55.34 9.19 -8.93
N VAL A 40 55.72 8.32 -9.89
CA VAL A 40 54.89 7.18 -10.31
C VAL A 40 54.68 6.20 -9.15
N PHE A 41 55.73 5.83 -8.41
CA PHE A 41 55.59 4.95 -7.25
C PHE A 41 54.76 5.58 -6.14
N ALA A 42 54.90 6.89 -5.89
CA ALA A 42 54.08 7.61 -4.92
C ALA A 42 52.60 7.62 -5.33
N LEU A 43 52.28 7.93 -6.59
CA LEU A 43 50.92 7.92 -7.12
C LEU A 43 50.31 6.52 -7.04
N LEU A 44 51.06 5.49 -7.45
CA LEU A 44 50.63 4.10 -7.40
C LEU A 44 50.39 3.64 -5.96
N GLY A 45 51.23 4.06 -5.01
CA GLY A 45 51.05 3.80 -3.59
C GLY A 45 49.74 4.40 -3.06
N VAL A 46 49.48 5.67 -3.35
CA VAL A 46 48.23 6.35 -2.95
C VAL A 46 47.01 5.67 -3.55
N LEU A 47 47.02 5.36 -4.85
CA LEU A 47 45.91 4.65 -5.51
C LEU A 47 45.68 3.27 -4.88
N SER A 48 46.75 2.54 -4.57
CA SER A 48 46.66 1.22 -3.96
C SER A 48 46.03 1.28 -2.57
N VAL A 49 46.44 2.26 -1.75
CA VAL A 49 45.83 2.48 -0.43
C VAL A 49 44.34 2.78 -0.56
N ILE A 50 43.94 3.68 -1.46
CA ILE A 50 42.54 4.01 -1.71
C ILE A 50 41.75 2.76 -2.16
N GLY A 51 42.33 1.95 -3.05
CA GLY A 51 41.72 0.71 -3.55
C GLY A 51 41.49 -0.31 -2.43
N VAL A 52 42.51 -0.58 -1.60
CA VAL A 52 42.42 -1.50 -0.47
C VAL A 52 41.40 -1.01 0.56
N PHE A 53 41.42 0.27 0.93
CA PHE A 53 40.42 0.85 1.84
C PHE A 53 39.00 0.75 1.29
N SER A 54 38.82 0.98 -0.03
CA SER A 54 37.52 0.84 -0.68
C SER A 54 37.03 -0.61 -0.64
N LEU A 55 37.92 -1.60 -0.83
CA LEU A 55 37.57 -3.01 -0.72
C LEU A 55 37.12 -3.39 0.71
N PHE A 56 37.83 -2.90 1.73
CA PHE A 56 37.42 -3.08 3.13
C PHE A 56 36.10 -2.39 3.43
N ALA A 57 35.90 -1.16 2.97
CA ALA A 57 34.65 -0.42 3.16
C ALA A 57 33.46 -1.10 2.46
N ALA A 58 33.68 -1.74 1.30
CA ALA A 58 32.68 -2.57 0.64
C ALA A 58 32.39 -3.86 1.41
N SER A 59 33.42 -4.53 1.92
CA SER A 59 33.27 -5.77 2.71
C SER A 59 32.51 -5.54 4.03
N VAL A 60 32.78 -4.43 4.72
CA VAL A 60 32.04 -4.02 5.93
C VAL A 60 30.63 -3.51 5.61
N GLY A 61 30.31 -3.27 4.33
CA GLY A 61 28.99 -2.83 3.88
C GLY A 61 28.71 -1.33 4.07
N ILE A 62 29.78 -0.54 4.28
CA ILE A 62 29.72 0.93 4.31
C ILE A 62 29.51 1.46 2.89
N LEU A 63 30.21 0.90 1.91
CA LEU A 63 29.94 1.15 0.50
C LEU A 63 28.77 0.29 0.04
N ARG A 64 27.56 0.82 0.18
CA ARG A 64 26.37 0.22 -0.40
C ARG A 64 26.31 0.61 -1.86
N PHE A 65 26.66 -0.33 -2.74
CA PHE A 65 26.26 -0.21 -4.14
C PHE A 65 24.74 -0.05 -4.16
N ARG A 66 24.26 1.07 -4.69
CA ARG A 66 22.85 1.27 -5.00
C ARG A 66 22.53 0.28 -6.10
N SER A 67 22.24 -0.96 -5.72
CA SER A 67 21.53 -1.89 -6.57
C SER A 67 20.17 -1.24 -6.77
N GLU A 68 20.04 -0.43 -7.83
CA GLU A 68 18.78 -0.34 -8.55
C GLU A 68 18.49 -1.78 -8.97
N ALA A 69 17.89 -2.54 -8.06
CA ALA A 69 17.30 -3.82 -8.36
C ALA A 69 16.45 -3.54 -9.58
N GLN A 70 16.85 -4.12 -10.72
CA GLN A 70 16.15 -3.96 -11.97
C GLN A 70 14.68 -4.28 -11.67
N PRO A 71 13.76 -3.29 -11.78
CA PRO A 71 12.38 -3.52 -11.42
C PRO A 71 11.90 -4.70 -12.27
N ASN A 72 11.47 -5.77 -11.61
CA ASN A 72 10.92 -6.92 -12.31
C ASN A 72 9.66 -6.41 -13.02
N ALA A 73 9.79 -6.04 -14.29
CA ALA A 73 8.73 -5.38 -15.04
C ALA A 73 7.43 -6.20 -15.04
N LEU A 74 7.55 -7.52 -14.96
CA LEU A 74 6.41 -8.44 -14.82
C LEU A 74 5.73 -8.31 -13.45
N SER A 75 6.48 -8.27 -12.35
CA SER A 75 5.92 -8.10 -11.00
C SER A 75 5.23 -6.75 -10.86
N ASP A 76 5.85 -5.68 -11.38
CA ASP A 76 5.21 -4.36 -11.42
C ASP A 76 3.96 -4.38 -12.31
N ALA A 77 3.97 -5.05 -13.47
CA ALA A 77 2.79 -5.16 -14.33
C ALA A 77 1.62 -5.90 -13.65
N ILE A 78 1.90 -7.02 -12.97
CA ILE A 78 0.89 -7.80 -12.25
C ILE A 78 0.25 -6.95 -11.15
N VAL A 79 1.05 -6.29 -10.30
CA VAL A 79 0.47 -5.52 -9.18
C VAL A 79 -0.26 -4.26 -9.68
N ASN A 80 0.13 -3.69 -10.82
CA ASN A 80 -0.58 -2.58 -11.45
C ASN A 80 -1.80 -3.02 -12.27
N THR A 81 -2.10 -4.32 -12.37
CA THR A 81 -3.35 -4.81 -12.97
C THR A 81 -4.52 -4.67 -12.01
N PHE A 82 -4.25 -4.64 -10.70
CA PHE A 82 -5.26 -4.43 -9.67
C PHE A 82 -5.44 -2.92 -9.40
N ASP A 83 -6.70 -2.50 -9.22
CA ASP A 83 -7.04 -1.12 -8.83
C ASP A 83 -6.72 -0.83 -7.36
N ALA A 84 -6.47 -1.87 -6.56
CA ALA A 84 -6.08 -1.76 -5.17
C ALA A 84 -4.77 -0.97 -5.00
N ALA A 85 -4.81 0.05 -4.15
CA ALA A 85 -3.64 0.86 -3.83
C ALA A 85 -2.73 0.09 -2.86
N MET A 86 -1.51 -0.24 -3.30
CA MET A 86 -0.56 -1.04 -2.51
C MET A 86 0.76 -0.31 -2.25
N ALA A 87 1.27 -0.43 -1.02
CA ALA A 87 2.55 0.11 -0.61
C ALA A 87 3.32 -0.88 0.28
N LEU A 88 4.65 -0.87 0.17
CA LEU A 88 5.56 -1.62 1.01
C LEU A 88 6.25 -0.67 1.98
N VAL A 89 6.04 -0.87 3.27
CA VAL A 89 6.56 -0.01 4.35
C VAL A 89 7.57 -0.79 5.18
N ASP A 90 8.73 -0.21 5.44
CA ASP A 90 9.74 -0.81 6.32
C ASP A 90 9.48 -0.51 7.81
N ASP A 91 10.29 -1.12 8.68
CA ASP A 91 10.25 -0.93 10.14
C ASP A 91 10.62 0.48 10.63
N THR A 92 11.02 1.38 9.72
CA THR A 92 11.31 2.79 10.01
C THR A 92 10.23 3.73 9.48
N ASP A 93 9.03 3.21 9.20
CA ASP A 93 7.89 3.95 8.63
C ASP A 93 8.27 4.66 7.32
N ARG A 94 9.07 4.00 6.46
CA ARG A 94 9.41 4.48 5.13
C ARG A 94 8.78 3.61 4.07
N ILE A 95 8.16 4.25 3.07
CA ILE A 95 7.66 3.57 1.88
C ILE A 95 8.86 3.21 0.99
N ILE A 96 9.10 1.91 0.84
CA ILE A 96 10.16 1.36 -0.01
C ILE A 96 9.68 1.21 -1.46
N TRP A 97 8.41 0.90 -1.64
CA TRP A 97 7.78 0.68 -2.93
C TRP A 97 6.28 1.01 -2.84
N ALA A 98 5.69 1.47 -3.94
CA ALA A 98 4.26 1.71 -4.06
C ALA A 98 3.83 1.49 -5.52
N ASN A 99 2.65 0.90 -5.73
CA ASN A 99 2.10 0.74 -7.07
C ASN A 99 1.52 2.06 -7.60
N ARG A 100 1.13 2.07 -8.88
CA ARG A 100 0.55 3.26 -9.53
C ARG A 100 -0.75 3.70 -8.85
N ALA A 101 -1.61 2.75 -8.47
CA ALA A 101 -2.87 3.04 -7.80
C ALA A 101 -2.63 3.81 -6.48
N TYR A 102 -1.67 3.36 -5.67
CA TYR A 102 -1.30 4.04 -4.42
C TYR A 102 -0.73 5.44 -4.67
N LEU A 103 0.17 5.59 -5.64
CA LEU A 103 0.74 6.89 -5.98
C LEU A 103 -0.32 7.87 -6.48
N THR A 104 -1.30 7.38 -7.23
CA THR A 104 -2.43 8.18 -7.73
C THR A 104 -3.33 8.59 -6.57
N LEU A 105 -3.71 7.65 -5.71
CA LEU A 105 -4.48 7.90 -4.48
C LEU A 105 -3.81 8.93 -3.58
N ALA A 106 -2.48 8.84 -3.44
CA ALA A 106 -1.68 9.71 -2.59
C ALA A 106 -1.29 11.05 -3.23
N GLY A 107 -1.61 11.28 -4.51
CA GLY A 107 -1.16 12.45 -5.27
C GLY A 107 0.36 12.55 -5.37
N ALA A 108 1.09 11.44 -5.27
CA ALA A 108 2.55 11.40 -5.16
C ALA A 108 3.20 10.95 -6.47
N GLN A 109 4.34 11.55 -6.82
CA GLN A 109 5.09 11.18 -8.03
C GLN A 109 6.00 9.96 -7.83
N SER A 110 6.30 9.62 -6.56
CA SER A 110 7.20 8.52 -6.21
C SER A 110 6.93 8.00 -4.81
N ALA A 111 7.38 6.77 -4.52
CA ALA A 111 7.29 6.17 -3.19
C ALA A 111 7.97 7.02 -2.10
N ALA A 112 9.08 7.70 -2.42
CA ALA A 112 9.80 8.54 -1.45
C ALA A 112 9.07 9.82 -1.07
N SER A 113 8.18 10.33 -1.94
CA SER A 113 7.36 11.51 -1.69
C SER A 113 5.96 11.17 -1.16
N ALA A 114 5.58 9.89 -1.17
CA ALA A 114 4.24 9.49 -0.82
C ALA A 114 4.05 9.49 0.72
N PRO A 115 2.92 10.01 1.23
CA PRO A 115 2.55 9.85 2.64
C PRO A 115 2.33 8.36 2.96
N LEU A 116 2.54 8.01 4.23
CA LEU A 116 2.22 6.69 4.76
C LEU A 116 0.72 6.39 4.64
N PRO A 117 0.32 5.11 4.51
CA PRO A 117 -1.09 4.73 4.37
C PRO A 117 -1.98 5.34 5.46
N GLY A 118 -1.52 5.26 6.72
CA GLY A 118 -2.23 5.85 7.86
C GLY A 118 -2.25 7.39 7.93
N LYS A 119 -1.49 8.08 7.07
CA LYS A 119 -1.42 9.55 7.03
C LYS A 119 -2.22 10.16 5.88
N LEU A 120 -2.69 9.36 4.93
CA LEU A 120 -3.47 9.84 3.77
C LEU A 120 -4.70 10.63 4.20
N TYR A 121 -5.30 10.27 5.35
CA TYR A 121 -6.56 10.82 5.83
C TYR A 121 -6.47 11.41 7.24
N SER A 122 -5.37 12.13 7.52
CA SER A 122 -5.05 12.67 8.86
C SER A 122 -6.07 13.67 9.45
N GLY A 123 -7.16 13.98 8.74
CA GLY A 123 -8.23 14.89 9.17
C GLY A 123 -9.53 14.21 9.65
N ASN A 124 -9.66 12.88 9.56
CA ASN A 124 -10.87 12.16 9.99
C ASN A 124 -10.61 11.43 11.33
N PRO A 125 -11.40 11.73 12.39
CA PRO A 125 -11.25 11.10 13.71
C PRO A 125 -11.36 9.57 13.69
N GLU A 126 -12.29 9.00 12.92
CA GLU A 126 -12.45 7.54 12.78
C GLU A 126 -11.20 6.90 12.18
N MET A 127 -10.55 7.61 11.25
CA MET A 127 -9.30 7.14 10.65
C MET A 127 -8.12 7.16 11.62
N ALA A 128 -8.11 8.04 12.63
CA ALA A 128 -7.01 8.10 13.58
C ALA A 128 -6.92 6.82 14.42
N GLU A 129 -8.05 6.31 14.89
CA GLU A 129 -8.09 5.09 15.71
C GLU A 129 -7.77 3.84 14.88
N ALA A 130 -8.38 3.73 13.68
CA ALA A 130 -8.09 2.65 12.74
C ALA A 130 -6.60 2.63 12.35
N THR A 131 -6.02 3.79 12.04
CA THR A 131 -4.57 3.92 11.74
C THR A 131 -3.71 3.41 12.89
N TYR A 132 -4.07 3.75 14.13
CA TYR A 132 -3.32 3.30 15.29
C TYR A 132 -3.34 1.77 15.41
N ARG A 133 -4.51 1.14 15.26
CA ARG A 133 -4.66 -0.33 15.31
C ARG A 133 -3.89 -1.01 14.18
N LEU A 134 -3.99 -0.51 12.94
CA LEU A 134 -3.24 -1.01 11.79
C LEU A 134 -1.72 -0.88 11.99
N SER A 135 -1.26 0.29 12.42
CA SER A 135 0.17 0.54 12.65
C SER A 135 0.73 -0.35 13.76
N LYS A 136 -0.07 -0.58 14.82
CA LYS A 136 0.29 -1.53 15.88
C LYS A 136 0.40 -2.95 15.33
N ALA A 137 -0.58 -3.42 14.56
CA ALA A 137 -0.55 -4.75 13.95
C ALA A 137 0.63 -4.95 12.99
N ALA A 138 0.96 -3.92 12.19
CA ALA A 138 2.12 -3.94 11.29
C ALA A 138 3.43 -4.11 12.07
N ARG A 139 3.61 -3.37 13.18
CA ARG A 139 4.78 -3.51 14.09
C ARG A 139 4.81 -4.89 14.75
N ASP A 140 3.66 -5.38 15.17
CA ASP A 140 3.49 -6.70 15.78
C ASP A 140 3.59 -7.85 14.77
N ARG A 141 3.78 -7.55 13.47
CA ARG A 141 3.89 -8.50 12.37
C ARG A 141 2.68 -9.43 12.27
N ARG A 142 1.49 -8.89 12.45
CA ARG A 142 0.23 -9.61 12.29
C ARG A 142 -0.54 -9.08 11.09
N PHE A 143 -1.31 -9.97 10.47
CA PHE A 143 -2.36 -9.55 9.56
C PHE A 143 -3.42 -8.78 10.34
N HIS A 144 -3.87 -7.65 9.82
CA HIS A 144 -4.98 -6.89 10.36
C HIS A 144 -5.66 -6.09 9.24
N PHE A 145 -6.94 -5.79 9.43
CA PHE A 145 -7.67 -4.91 8.53
C PHE A 145 -8.66 -4.04 9.31
N GLU A 146 -8.99 -2.89 8.72
CA GLU A 146 -10.00 -1.97 9.20
C GLU A 146 -10.86 -1.54 8.00
N GLU A 147 -12.14 -1.33 8.24
CA GLU A 147 -13.05 -0.69 7.30
C GLU A 147 -13.47 0.64 7.89
N VAL A 148 -13.25 1.72 7.15
CA VAL A 148 -13.44 3.08 7.64
C VAL A 148 -14.21 3.88 6.61
N ARG A 149 -15.14 4.70 7.08
CA ARG A 149 -15.89 5.64 6.27
C ARG A 149 -15.17 6.99 6.25
N ILE A 150 -15.00 7.57 5.08
CA ILE A 150 -14.34 8.86 4.90
C ILE A 150 -15.30 9.83 4.21
N GLY A 151 -15.46 11.01 4.79
CA GLY A 151 -16.47 11.99 4.34
C GLY A 151 -17.85 11.74 4.97
N GLY A 152 -18.76 12.70 4.79
CA GLY A 152 -20.13 12.61 5.31
C GLY A 152 -20.27 12.77 6.83
N THR A 153 -19.51 13.70 7.43
CA THR A 153 -19.69 14.06 8.85
C THR A 153 -20.84 15.07 9.00
N GLY A 154 -22.07 14.58 9.00
CA GLY A 154 -23.27 15.38 9.30
C GLY A 154 -24.57 14.64 8.95
N ASP A 155 -25.64 14.92 9.69
CA ASP A 155 -27.03 14.51 9.39
C ASP A 155 -27.60 15.18 8.11
N ASP A 156 -26.77 15.91 7.35
CA ASP A 156 -27.20 16.64 6.16
C ASP A 156 -27.20 15.74 4.91
N GLU A 157 -28.23 15.91 4.08
CA GLU A 157 -28.49 15.20 2.81
C GLU A 157 -27.36 15.29 1.76
N GLU A 158 -26.28 16.04 2.03
CA GLU A 158 -25.05 16.08 1.23
C GLU A 158 -24.08 14.91 1.51
N ALA A 159 -24.51 13.90 2.28
CA ALA A 159 -23.79 12.65 2.56
C ALA A 159 -23.43 11.78 1.32
N SER A 160 -23.65 12.28 0.10
CA SER A 160 -23.46 11.59 -1.19
C SER A 160 -22.00 11.33 -1.58
N ASP A 161 -21.02 11.88 -0.86
CA ASP A 161 -19.59 11.71 -1.17
C ASP A 161 -18.84 10.87 -0.13
N ALA A 162 -19.56 10.07 0.66
CA ALA A 162 -18.97 9.19 1.64
C ALA A 162 -18.35 7.95 0.97
N ILE A 163 -17.05 7.77 1.15
CA ILE A 163 -16.29 6.65 0.60
C ILE A 163 -16.00 5.63 1.70
N TRP A 164 -16.27 4.36 1.43
CA TRP A 164 -15.89 3.27 2.31
C TRP A 164 -14.55 2.68 1.86
N LEU A 165 -13.57 2.70 2.76
CA LEU A 165 -12.26 2.13 2.50
C LEU A 165 -12.01 0.91 3.37
N ARG A 166 -11.46 -0.14 2.77
CA ARG A 166 -10.85 -1.26 3.49
C ARG A 166 -9.33 -1.10 3.46
N ILE A 167 -8.71 -0.97 4.62
CA ILE A 167 -7.25 -0.87 4.75
C ILE A 167 -6.73 -2.14 5.40
N ARG A 168 -5.78 -2.80 4.74
CA ARG A 168 -5.18 -4.06 5.16
C ARG A 168 -3.69 -3.89 5.36
N THR A 169 -3.15 -4.59 6.36
CA THR A 169 -1.71 -4.69 6.57
C THR A 169 -1.29 -6.10 6.94
N TRP A 170 -0.16 -6.56 6.40
CA TRP A 170 0.41 -7.86 6.73
C TRP A 170 1.93 -7.87 6.59
N PRO A 171 2.64 -8.71 7.36
CA PRO A 171 4.08 -8.83 7.21
C PRO A 171 4.45 -9.41 5.85
N LEU A 172 5.43 -8.80 5.17
CA LEU A 172 6.04 -9.40 4.00
C LEU A 172 6.83 -10.65 4.44
N GLN A 173 6.60 -11.77 3.75
CA GLN A 173 7.38 -12.98 3.96
C GLN A 173 8.84 -12.74 3.54
N LYS A 174 9.77 -13.40 4.22
CA LYS A 174 11.20 -13.25 3.92
C LYS A 174 11.47 -13.83 2.53
N VAL A 175 11.86 -12.97 1.59
CA VAL A 175 12.30 -13.43 0.26
C VAL A 175 13.71 -13.99 0.40
N GLU A 176 13.89 -15.29 0.17
CA GLU A 176 15.20 -15.93 0.13
C GLU A 176 16.06 -15.31 -0.99
N GLY A 177 17.36 -15.10 -0.75
CA GLY A 177 18.27 -14.46 -1.70
C GLY A 177 18.19 -12.93 -1.78
N SER A 178 17.17 -12.29 -1.19
CA SER A 178 17.15 -10.84 -1.01
C SER A 178 18.10 -10.45 0.14
N GLY A 179 19.20 -9.75 -0.18
CA GLY A 179 20.12 -9.17 0.81
C GLY A 179 19.45 -8.13 1.74
N ARG A 180 18.18 -7.79 1.51
CA ARG A 180 17.37 -6.95 2.39
C ARG A 180 16.92 -7.75 3.61
N ARG A 181 17.63 -7.55 4.73
CA ARG A 181 17.28 -8.04 6.08
C ARG A 181 16.18 -7.26 6.78
N ARG A 182 15.69 -6.15 6.20
CA ARG A 182 14.72 -5.27 6.88
C ARG A 182 13.35 -5.92 6.95
N LYS A 183 12.69 -5.77 8.10
CA LYS A 183 11.30 -6.18 8.29
C LYS A 183 10.43 -5.22 7.47
N MET A 184 9.49 -5.77 6.73
CA MET A 184 8.60 -4.99 5.88
C MET A 184 7.16 -5.45 6.10
N SER A 185 6.23 -4.53 5.89
CA SER A 185 4.80 -4.75 5.90
C SER A 185 4.23 -4.31 4.55
N VAL A 186 3.34 -5.12 4.00
CA VAL A 186 2.54 -4.75 2.84
C VAL A 186 1.29 -4.07 3.37
N TRP A 187 0.93 -2.97 2.73
CA TRP A 187 -0.29 -2.22 2.98
C TRP A 187 -1.10 -2.20 1.70
N GLN A 188 -2.41 -2.39 1.84
CA GLN A 188 -3.36 -2.34 0.75
C GLN A 188 -4.55 -1.47 1.18
N ILE A 189 -5.01 -0.62 0.28
CA ILE A 189 -6.20 0.22 0.44
C ILE A 189 -7.12 -0.09 -0.74
N ASP A 190 -8.35 -0.46 -0.42
CA ASP A 190 -9.41 -0.77 -1.39
C ASP A 190 -10.61 0.12 -1.14
N ASP A 191 -11.18 0.65 -2.22
CA ASP A 191 -12.50 1.28 -2.19
C ASP A 191 -13.57 0.18 -2.25
N ILE A 192 -14.39 0.11 -1.21
CA ILE A 192 -15.47 -0.87 -1.05
C ILE A 192 -16.85 -0.18 -1.04
N THR A 193 -16.94 1.06 -1.53
CA THR A 193 -18.18 1.85 -1.50
C THR A 193 -19.31 1.14 -2.25
N SER A 194 -19.04 0.64 -3.46
CA SER A 194 -20.03 -0.11 -4.25
C SER A 194 -20.48 -1.43 -3.59
N ASP A 195 -19.57 -2.11 -2.90
CA ASP A 195 -19.90 -3.33 -2.14
C ASP A 195 -20.83 -2.99 -0.95
N ARG A 196 -20.55 -1.88 -0.26
CA ARG A 196 -21.36 -1.39 0.86
C ARG A 196 -22.73 -0.90 0.42
N GLU A 197 -22.83 -0.14 -0.67
CA GLU A 197 -24.11 0.28 -1.26
C GLU A 197 -24.99 -0.91 -1.63
N ARG A 198 -24.40 -1.97 -2.19
CA ARG A 198 -25.14 -3.20 -2.53
C ARG A 198 -25.63 -3.95 -1.29
N GLN A 199 -24.84 -3.99 -0.22
CA GLN A 199 -25.27 -4.63 1.02
C GLN A 199 -26.45 -3.89 1.65
N GLU A 200 -26.38 -2.55 1.65
CA GLU A 200 -27.46 -1.71 2.15
C GLU A 200 -28.74 -1.87 1.31
N SER A 201 -28.62 -1.90 -0.03
CA SER A 201 -29.79 -2.08 -0.90
C SER A 201 -30.49 -3.42 -0.66
N VAL A 202 -29.73 -4.50 -0.42
CA VAL A 202 -30.31 -5.82 -0.09
C VAL A 202 -31.07 -5.77 1.24
N PHE A 203 -30.55 -5.05 2.23
CA PHE A 203 -31.24 -4.90 3.51
C PHE A 203 -32.55 -4.11 3.37
N GLN A 204 -32.54 -3.01 2.61
CA GLN A 204 -33.73 -2.22 2.33
C GLN A 204 -34.78 -3.03 1.54
N GLU A 205 -34.34 -3.81 0.55
CA GLU A 205 -35.22 -4.69 -0.22
C GLU A 205 -35.88 -5.76 0.66
N LEU A 206 -35.14 -6.34 1.61
CA LEU A 206 -35.70 -7.29 2.60
C LEU A 206 -36.74 -6.60 3.49
N GLN A 207 -36.47 -5.38 3.95
CA GLN A 207 -37.42 -4.64 4.78
C GLN A 207 -38.70 -4.28 4.02
N HIS A 208 -38.58 -3.86 2.75
CA HIS A 208 -39.73 -3.63 1.87
C HIS A 208 -40.52 -4.91 1.60
N ALA A 209 -39.85 -6.06 1.43
CA ALA A 209 -40.54 -7.33 1.22
C ALA A 209 -41.35 -7.75 2.46
N ILE A 210 -40.83 -7.54 3.67
CA ILE A 210 -41.56 -7.80 4.93
C ILE A 210 -42.76 -6.86 5.04
N ASP A 211 -42.56 -5.56 4.84
CA ASP A 211 -43.64 -4.57 4.93
C ASP A 211 -44.76 -4.85 3.91
N PHE A 212 -44.37 -5.23 2.68
CA PHE A 212 -45.31 -5.67 1.64
C PHE A 212 -46.07 -6.93 2.04
N LEU A 213 -45.41 -7.92 2.64
CA LEU A 213 -46.03 -9.16 3.11
C LEU A 213 -47.04 -8.90 4.24
N ASP A 214 -46.69 -8.05 5.20
CA ASP A 214 -47.53 -7.71 6.35
C ASP A 214 -48.82 -6.99 5.92
N HIS A 215 -48.71 -6.10 4.93
CA HIS A 215 -49.84 -5.30 4.42
C HIS A 215 -50.45 -5.85 3.11
N ALA A 216 -50.13 -7.09 2.73
CA ALA A 216 -50.70 -7.68 1.53
C ALA A 216 -52.24 -7.79 1.66
N PRO A 217 -53.02 -7.51 0.59
CA PRO A 217 -54.48 -7.56 0.63
C PRO A 217 -55.06 -8.99 0.76
N ALA A 218 -54.19 -10.00 0.79
CA ALA A 218 -54.54 -11.40 1.03
C ALA A 218 -53.87 -11.88 2.33
N GLY A 219 -54.57 -12.74 3.06
CA GLY A 219 -54.02 -13.38 4.25
C GLY A 219 -53.04 -14.50 3.91
N PHE A 220 -51.85 -14.47 4.51
CA PHE A 220 -50.83 -15.51 4.37
C PHE A 220 -50.38 -16.01 5.74
N PHE A 221 -50.07 -17.30 5.80
CA PHE A 221 -49.39 -17.91 6.94
C PHE A 221 -48.37 -18.92 6.43
N SER A 222 -47.30 -19.12 7.19
CA SER A 222 -46.38 -20.23 7.00
C SER A 222 -46.52 -21.21 8.15
N ALA A 223 -46.50 -22.50 7.85
CA ALA A 223 -46.54 -23.55 8.85
C ALA A 223 -45.31 -24.46 8.71
N THR A 224 -44.79 -24.91 9.85
CA THR A 224 -43.75 -25.92 9.90
C THR A 224 -44.32 -27.29 9.50
N PRO A 225 -43.47 -28.28 9.14
CA PRO A 225 -43.94 -29.62 8.75
C PRO A 225 -44.79 -30.35 9.80
N ASP A 226 -44.67 -29.99 11.07
CA ASP A 226 -45.47 -30.48 12.20
C ASP A 226 -46.82 -29.75 12.37
N GLY A 227 -47.15 -28.82 11.47
CA GLY A 227 -48.45 -28.13 11.41
C GLY A 227 -48.56 -26.90 12.31
N ARG A 228 -47.48 -26.43 12.93
CA ARG A 228 -47.47 -25.20 13.73
C ARG A 228 -47.32 -23.98 12.83
N ILE A 229 -48.10 -22.94 13.07
CA ILE A 229 -47.96 -21.67 12.34
C ILE A 229 -46.73 -20.95 12.87
N GLY A 230 -45.73 -20.76 12.01
CA GLY A 230 -44.49 -20.06 12.34
C GLY A 230 -44.50 -18.57 11.98
N TYR A 231 -45.42 -18.16 11.10
CA TYR A 231 -45.62 -16.77 10.71
C TYR A 231 -47.04 -16.59 10.17
N MET A 232 -47.64 -15.42 10.43
CA MET A 232 -48.91 -14.97 9.87
C MET A 232 -48.81 -13.47 9.63
N ASN A 233 -49.29 -12.99 8.49
CA ASN A 233 -49.23 -11.56 8.17
C ASN A 233 -50.30 -10.75 8.93
N ALA A 234 -50.09 -9.44 9.06
CA ALA A 234 -50.97 -8.56 9.84
C ALA A 234 -52.42 -8.52 9.31
N THR A 235 -52.60 -8.70 8.01
CA THR A 235 -53.93 -8.76 7.39
C THR A 235 -54.73 -9.97 7.87
N LEU A 236 -54.14 -11.18 7.87
CA LEU A 236 -54.81 -12.38 8.37
C LEU A 236 -54.98 -12.34 9.90
N ALA A 237 -53.99 -11.84 10.62
CA ALA A 237 -54.06 -11.66 12.08
C ALA A 237 -55.24 -10.75 12.47
N GLY A 238 -55.41 -9.62 11.76
CA GLY A 238 -56.54 -8.71 11.95
C GLY A 238 -57.90 -9.32 11.60
N TRP A 239 -57.97 -10.21 10.60
CA TRP A 239 -59.22 -10.94 10.30
C TRP A 239 -59.57 -11.98 11.37
N LEU A 240 -58.57 -12.56 12.02
CA LEU A 240 -58.72 -13.60 13.04
C LEU A 240 -58.75 -13.05 14.48
N ASP A 241 -58.51 -11.75 14.66
CA ASP A 241 -58.40 -11.07 15.96
C ASP A 241 -57.32 -11.69 16.87
N VAL A 242 -56.18 -12.06 16.27
CA VAL A 242 -55.03 -12.68 16.95
C VAL A 242 -53.89 -11.68 17.04
N ASP A 243 -53.25 -11.59 18.22
CA ASP A 243 -52.09 -10.71 18.40
C ASP A 243 -50.83 -11.36 17.79
N LEU A 244 -50.15 -10.64 16.91
CA LEU A 244 -48.95 -11.11 16.19
C LEU A 244 -47.80 -11.47 17.15
N GLY A 245 -47.82 -10.91 18.36
CA GLY A 245 -46.89 -11.25 19.44
C GLY A 245 -47.08 -12.65 20.03
N GLU A 246 -48.29 -13.23 19.94
CA GLU A 246 -48.62 -14.55 20.50
C GLU A 246 -48.20 -15.70 19.57
N THR A 247 -48.11 -15.50 18.25
CA THR A 247 -47.76 -16.57 17.30
C THR A 247 -46.24 -16.79 17.15
N THR A 248 -45.41 -15.85 17.60
CA THR A 248 -43.94 -15.94 17.50
C THR A 248 -43.29 -16.57 18.75
N ASN A 249 -44.04 -16.69 19.85
CA ASN A 249 -43.55 -17.23 21.13
C ASN A 249 -44.44 -18.36 21.66
N GLY A 250 -44.59 -19.45 20.87
CA GLY A 250 -44.97 -20.78 21.39
C GLY A 250 -46.43 -20.99 21.79
#